data_AF-A0A7J9YL65-F1
#
_entry.id   AF-A0A7J9YL65-F1
#
_cell.length_a   1.000
_cell.length_b   1.000
_cell.length_c   1.000
_cell.angle_alpha   90.00
_cell.angle_beta   90.00
_cell.angle_gamma   90.00
#
_symmetry.space_group_name_H-M   'P 1'
#
loop_
_entity.id
_entity.type
_entity.pdbx_description
1 polymer ?
#
loop_
_entity_poly.entity_id
_entity_poly.type
_entity_poly.pdbx_seq_one_letter_code
_entity_poly.pdbx_strand_id
1 'polypeptide(L)'
;MTRPAPGIECPAVHSPDAETPADIVDVPDAPGLWRLLVTDTWSRETAPTIAIEVFRRLHDAGQPDPYDSALLLCTDWRWQRTSARVLAGIIDTGILDQTDLDRLAEEWLCSDKVTYRHPLGWIGSTFTEFDLGPPGSRRAPRPRTVHLDPNTPATAERHIWPPLRKWAAQHLLTRNRATPADVLGRARALPAHDGAAVVTGAVHAADQLHPEQARTVVDAALSWGHKAPRKAALEHLTARGEHDRVLAIAANDSDASIRAWGRKQSTDAIQSSLFD
;
A
#
# COMPACT_ATOMS: atom_id res chain seq x y z
N MET A 1 8.43 44.31 -37.23
CA MET A 1 7.27 44.39 -36.31
C MET A 1 6.33 43.25 -36.64
N THR A 2 6.43 42.15 -35.92
CA THR A 2 5.70 40.90 -36.23
C THR A 2 4.75 40.63 -35.07
N ARG A 3 3.44 40.61 -35.36
CA ARG A 3 2.36 40.30 -34.40
C ARG A 3 2.49 38.85 -33.89
N PRO A 4 2.26 38.57 -32.60
CA PRO A 4 2.09 37.20 -32.12
C PRO A 4 0.71 36.65 -32.50
N ALA A 5 0.66 35.36 -32.82
CA ALA A 5 -0.55 34.62 -33.12
C ALA A 5 -1.45 34.46 -31.88
N PRO A 6 -2.79 34.37 -32.03
CA PRO A 6 -3.71 34.20 -30.91
C PRO A 6 -3.57 32.80 -30.30
N GLY A 7 -3.48 32.75 -28.97
CA GLY A 7 -3.52 31.52 -28.20
C GLY A 7 -4.85 30.81 -28.39
N ILE A 8 -4.78 29.50 -28.62
CA ILE A 8 -5.94 28.60 -28.61
C ILE A 8 -6.31 28.43 -27.14
N GLU A 9 -7.25 29.25 -26.65
CA GLU A 9 -7.96 28.96 -25.41
C GLU A 9 -8.89 27.77 -25.69
N CYS A 10 -8.53 26.59 -25.15
CA CYS A 10 -9.47 25.48 -25.06
C CYS A 10 -10.60 25.90 -24.10
N PRO A 11 -11.86 25.99 -24.55
CA PRO A 11 -12.95 26.22 -23.63
C PRO A 11 -13.09 24.98 -22.74
N ALA A 12 -13.00 25.18 -21.43
CA ALA A 12 -13.40 24.19 -20.45
C ALA A 12 -14.87 23.86 -20.72
N VAL A 13 -15.14 22.66 -21.24
CA VAL A 13 -16.48 22.09 -21.30
C VAL A 13 -16.88 21.80 -19.85
N HIS A 14 -17.48 22.79 -19.20
CA HIS A 14 -18.24 22.57 -17.98
C HIS A 14 -19.50 21.79 -18.38
N SER A 15 -19.51 20.49 -18.12
CA SER A 15 -20.76 19.74 -18.05
C SER A 15 -21.59 20.30 -16.89
N PRO A 16 -22.81 20.79 -17.13
CA PRO A 16 -23.71 21.25 -16.09
C PRO A 16 -24.50 20.05 -15.59
N ASP A 17 -23.88 19.27 -14.71
CA ASP A 17 -24.52 18.33 -13.77
C ASP A 17 -23.40 17.77 -12.88
N ALA A 18 -22.72 18.67 -12.17
CA ALA A 18 -21.81 18.28 -11.11
C ALA A 18 -22.66 17.88 -9.90
N GLU A 19 -23.19 16.66 -9.94
CA GLU A 19 -23.63 15.94 -8.76
C GLU A 19 -22.51 16.11 -7.72
N THR A 20 -22.84 16.69 -6.56
CA THR A 20 -21.83 16.93 -5.51
C THR A 20 -21.19 15.58 -5.22
N PRO A 21 -19.85 15.44 -5.30
CA PRO A 21 -19.21 14.13 -5.20
C PRO A 21 -19.70 13.46 -3.93
N ALA A 22 -20.37 12.32 -4.09
CA ALA A 22 -20.98 11.60 -2.99
C ALA A 22 -19.91 11.39 -1.91
N ASP A 23 -20.20 11.84 -0.69
CA ASP A 23 -19.29 11.60 0.43
C ASP A 23 -19.19 10.09 0.61
N ILE A 24 -17.97 9.59 0.80
CA ILE A 24 -17.72 8.18 1.09
C ILE A 24 -18.53 7.71 2.30
N VAL A 25 -18.80 8.62 3.23
CA VAL A 25 -19.63 8.36 4.41
C VAL A 25 -21.08 8.08 4.01
N ASP A 26 -21.60 8.62 2.93
CA ASP A 26 -23.03 8.48 2.58
C ASP A 26 -23.31 7.33 1.60
N VAL A 27 -22.28 6.56 1.25
CA VAL A 27 -22.42 5.45 0.32
C VAL A 27 -23.34 4.35 0.90
N PRO A 28 -24.41 3.96 0.18
CA PRO A 28 -25.44 3.08 0.72
C PRO A 28 -25.07 1.59 0.70
N ASP A 29 -24.18 1.16 -0.20
CA ASP A 29 -23.84 -0.24 -0.44
C ASP A 29 -22.38 -0.44 -0.85
N ALA A 30 -21.90 -1.68 -0.82
CA ALA A 30 -20.51 -1.99 -1.18
C ALA A 30 -20.19 -1.70 -2.66
N PRO A 31 -21.03 -2.04 -3.65
CA PRO A 31 -20.78 -1.68 -5.05
C PRO A 31 -20.66 -0.17 -5.30
N GLY A 32 -21.47 0.64 -4.61
CA GLY A 32 -21.39 2.10 -4.63
C GLY A 32 -20.05 2.60 -4.08
N LEU A 33 -19.53 1.95 -3.02
CA LEU A 33 -18.22 2.27 -2.45
C LEU A 33 -17.13 1.96 -3.46
N TRP A 34 -17.16 0.77 -4.05
CA TRP A 34 -16.14 0.35 -5.00
C TRP A 34 -16.13 1.25 -6.23
N ARG A 35 -17.31 1.61 -6.74
CA ARG A 35 -17.45 2.57 -7.83
C ARG A 35 -16.83 3.91 -7.45
N LEU A 36 -17.18 4.47 -6.30
CA LEU A 36 -16.63 5.74 -5.82
C LEU A 36 -15.11 5.71 -5.72
N LEU A 37 -14.55 4.65 -5.12
CA LEU A 37 -13.10 4.49 -4.97
C LEU A 37 -12.39 4.31 -6.32
N VAL A 38 -13.04 3.70 -7.31
CA VAL A 38 -12.50 3.51 -8.67
C VAL A 38 -12.56 4.80 -9.49
N THR A 39 -13.66 5.54 -9.44
CA THR A 39 -13.88 6.67 -10.35
C THR A 39 -13.40 8.00 -9.79
N ASP A 40 -13.49 8.21 -8.47
CA ASP A 40 -13.02 9.45 -7.86
C ASP A 40 -11.58 9.31 -7.37
N THR A 41 -10.66 9.84 -8.15
CA THR A 41 -9.21 9.80 -7.88
C THR A 41 -8.66 11.12 -7.34
N TRP A 42 -9.50 12.13 -7.05
CA TRP A 42 -9.05 13.48 -6.70
C TRP A 42 -9.61 14.07 -5.40
N SER A 43 -10.39 13.32 -4.61
CA SER A 43 -10.82 13.80 -3.28
C SER A 43 -9.73 13.78 -2.21
N ARG A 44 -9.75 14.78 -1.32
CA ARG A 44 -8.68 15.03 -0.33
C ARG A 44 -8.40 13.84 0.60
N GLU A 45 -7.18 13.81 1.16
CA GLU A 45 -6.80 12.91 2.27
C GLU A 45 -7.83 13.03 3.40
N THR A 46 -8.37 11.88 3.84
CA THR A 46 -9.40 11.80 4.88
C THR A 46 -8.86 11.06 6.10
N ALA A 47 -9.55 11.21 7.23
CA ALA A 47 -9.19 10.48 8.44
C ALA A 47 -9.32 8.96 8.19
N PRO A 48 -8.37 8.12 8.67
CA PRO A 48 -8.47 6.67 8.50
C PRO A 48 -9.71 6.07 9.18
N THR A 49 -10.25 6.74 10.20
CA THR A 49 -11.50 6.34 10.88
C THR A 49 -12.68 6.29 9.92
N ILE A 50 -12.73 7.17 8.92
CA ILE A 50 -13.81 7.19 7.92
C ILE A 50 -13.82 5.89 7.11
N ALA A 51 -12.65 5.43 6.63
CA ALA A 51 -12.55 4.15 5.92
C ALA A 51 -13.02 2.97 6.78
N ILE A 52 -12.59 2.96 8.04
CA ILE A 52 -12.90 1.89 9.01
C ILE A 52 -14.40 1.88 9.33
N GLU A 53 -15.01 3.04 9.55
CA GLU A 53 -16.44 3.19 9.86
C GLU A 53 -17.32 2.79 8.67
N VAL A 54 -16.97 3.21 7.46
CA VAL A 54 -17.69 2.82 6.24
C VAL A 54 -17.59 1.31 6.01
N PHE A 55 -16.39 0.73 6.13
CA PHE A 55 -16.18 -0.70 6.01
C PHE A 55 -17.04 -1.48 7.02
N ARG A 56 -16.95 -1.11 8.31
CA ARG A 56 -17.71 -1.74 9.37
C ARG A 56 -19.20 -1.66 9.10
N ARG A 57 -19.73 -0.45 8.82
CA ARG A 57 -21.16 -0.24 8.57
C ARG A 57 -21.69 -1.12 7.46
N LEU A 58 -20.98 -1.18 6.33
CA LEU A 58 -21.45 -1.94 5.16
C LEU A 58 -21.47 -3.44 5.46
N HIS A 59 -20.41 -3.98 6.05
CA HIS A 59 -20.28 -5.42 6.19
C HIS A 59 -20.91 -5.98 7.47
N ASP A 60 -21.07 -5.18 8.54
CA ASP A 60 -21.94 -5.54 9.67
C ASP A 60 -23.40 -5.70 9.23
N ALA A 61 -23.82 -4.96 8.20
CA ALA A 61 -25.13 -5.09 7.57
C ALA A 61 -25.23 -6.29 6.60
N GLY A 62 -24.20 -7.13 6.50
CA GLY A 62 -24.16 -8.31 5.66
C GLY A 62 -23.95 -8.04 4.17
N GLN A 63 -23.43 -6.87 3.79
CA GLN A 63 -23.03 -6.61 2.41
C GLN A 63 -21.93 -7.58 1.96
N PRO A 64 -21.99 -8.08 0.71
CA PRO A 64 -21.07 -9.09 0.22
C PRO A 64 -19.65 -8.54 0.00
N ASP A 65 -18.71 -9.47 -0.19
CA ASP A 65 -17.33 -9.20 -0.63
C ASP A 65 -16.54 -8.19 0.22
N PRO A 66 -16.39 -8.41 1.55
CA PRO A 66 -15.57 -7.56 2.40
C PRO A 66 -14.10 -7.51 1.96
N TYR A 67 -13.59 -8.58 1.33
CA TYR A 67 -12.27 -8.59 0.70
C TYR A 67 -12.08 -7.43 -0.29
N ASP A 68 -13.03 -7.19 -1.20
CA ASP A 68 -12.91 -6.17 -2.24
C ASP A 68 -12.94 -4.76 -1.65
N SER A 69 -13.80 -4.53 -0.66
CA SER A 69 -13.82 -3.28 0.11
C SER A 69 -12.49 -3.02 0.82
N ALA A 70 -11.94 -4.03 1.51
CA ALA A 70 -10.68 -3.89 2.23
C ALA A 70 -9.51 -3.63 1.28
N LEU A 71 -9.44 -4.35 0.16
CA LEU A 71 -8.43 -4.17 -0.88
C LEU A 71 -8.46 -2.75 -1.44
N LEU A 72 -9.64 -2.25 -1.79
CA LEU A 72 -9.78 -0.91 -2.36
C LEU A 72 -9.49 0.18 -1.33
N LEU A 73 -10.02 0.08 -0.10
CA LEU A 73 -9.78 1.07 0.94
C LEU A 73 -8.30 1.14 1.35
N CYS A 74 -7.63 0.01 1.51
CA CYS A 74 -6.22 0.00 1.92
C CYS A 74 -5.28 0.54 0.84
N THR A 75 -5.62 0.35 -0.44
CA THR A 75 -4.79 0.76 -1.58
C THR A 75 -5.17 2.12 -2.17
N ASP A 76 -6.23 2.74 -1.66
CA ASP A 76 -6.62 4.07 -2.09
C ASP A 76 -5.59 5.13 -1.64
N TRP A 77 -5.39 6.12 -2.51
CA TRP A 77 -4.40 7.16 -2.29
C TRP A 77 -4.79 8.12 -1.14
N ARG A 78 -6.09 8.25 -0.85
CA ARG A 78 -6.61 9.07 0.27
C ARG A 78 -6.00 8.67 1.61
N TRP A 79 -5.60 7.40 1.76
CA TRP A 79 -4.98 6.87 2.97
C TRP A 79 -3.57 6.34 2.72
N GLN A 80 -2.87 6.77 1.68
CA GLN A 80 -1.50 6.31 1.41
C GLN A 80 -0.60 6.34 2.65
N ARG A 81 -0.62 7.46 3.39
CA ARG A 81 0.20 7.68 4.60
C ARG A 81 -0.32 6.95 5.84
N THR A 82 -1.60 6.62 5.85
CA THR A 82 -2.32 6.03 7.00
C THR A 82 -2.82 4.62 6.71
N SER A 83 -2.37 3.99 5.62
CA SER A 83 -2.83 2.69 5.12
C SER A 83 -2.66 1.58 6.14
N ALA A 84 -1.57 1.58 6.91
CA ALA A 84 -1.42 0.65 8.04
C ALA A 84 -2.48 0.83 9.13
N ARG A 85 -2.93 2.06 9.40
CA ARG A 85 -3.99 2.33 10.37
C ARG A 85 -5.36 1.90 9.85
N VAL A 86 -5.63 2.12 8.55
CA VAL A 86 -6.84 1.64 7.89
C VAL A 86 -6.89 0.11 7.96
N LEU A 87 -5.81 -0.57 7.54
CA LEU A 87 -5.71 -2.02 7.58
C LEU A 87 -5.89 -2.58 9.01
N ALA A 88 -5.18 -2.02 9.99
CA ALA A 88 -5.32 -2.45 11.38
C ALA A 88 -6.76 -2.29 11.88
N GLY A 89 -7.39 -1.14 11.62
CA GLY A 89 -8.77 -0.92 12.02
C GLY A 89 -9.78 -1.82 11.29
N ILE A 90 -9.52 -2.20 10.04
CA ILE A 90 -10.31 -3.19 9.30
C ILE A 90 -10.14 -4.58 9.91
N ILE A 91 -8.91 -5.02 10.21
CA ILE A 91 -8.65 -6.31 10.87
C ILE A 91 -9.35 -6.37 12.24
N ASP A 92 -9.28 -5.29 13.02
CA ASP A 92 -9.88 -5.19 14.34
C ASP A 92 -11.42 -5.28 14.31
N THR A 93 -12.07 -5.10 13.16
CA THR A 93 -13.51 -5.35 13.03
C THR A 93 -13.87 -6.83 13.14
N GLY A 94 -12.94 -7.75 12.85
CA GLY A 94 -13.20 -9.19 12.82
C GLY A 94 -14.10 -9.66 11.66
N ILE A 95 -14.42 -8.77 10.72
CA ILE A 95 -15.31 -9.08 9.57
C ILE A 95 -14.57 -9.91 8.52
N LEU A 96 -13.29 -9.62 8.27
CA LEU A 96 -12.46 -10.42 7.37
C LEU A 96 -12.08 -11.72 8.05
N ASP A 97 -12.38 -12.83 7.39
CA ASP A 97 -11.90 -14.13 7.87
C ASP A 97 -10.42 -14.33 7.56
N GLN A 98 -9.85 -15.42 8.06
CA GLN A 98 -8.44 -15.72 7.84
C GLN A 98 -8.09 -15.98 6.37
N THR A 99 -9.04 -16.47 5.57
CA THR A 99 -8.86 -16.73 4.14
C THR A 99 -8.72 -15.41 3.39
N ASP A 100 -9.55 -14.42 3.72
CA ASP A 100 -9.47 -13.07 3.15
C ASP A 100 -8.15 -12.40 3.52
N LEU A 101 -7.72 -12.50 4.78
CA LEU A 101 -6.44 -11.94 5.23
C LEU A 101 -5.24 -12.60 4.54
N ASP A 102 -5.24 -13.93 4.41
CA ASP A 102 -4.21 -14.66 3.69
C ASP A 102 -4.18 -14.21 2.21
N ARG A 103 -5.35 -14.06 1.57
CA ARG A 103 -5.47 -13.60 0.18
C ARG A 103 -4.96 -12.17 -0.01
N LEU A 104 -5.29 -11.25 0.90
CA LEU A 104 -4.79 -9.86 0.86
C LEU A 104 -3.26 -9.83 0.99
N ALA A 105 -2.72 -10.64 1.91
CA ALA A 105 -1.28 -10.71 2.12
C ALA A 105 -0.55 -11.28 0.89
N GLU A 106 -1.09 -12.34 0.28
CA GLU A 106 -0.55 -12.89 -0.97
C GLU A 106 -0.57 -11.85 -2.10
N GLU A 107 -1.71 -11.20 -2.33
CA GLU A 107 -1.87 -10.17 -3.36
C GLU A 107 -0.89 -9.00 -3.14
N TRP A 108 -0.78 -8.49 -1.93
CA TRP A 108 0.08 -7.33 -1.64
C TRP A 108 1.58 -7.67 -1.61
N LEU A 109 1.97 -8.90 -1.32
CA LEU A 109 3.37 -9.30 -1.36
C LEU A 109 3.80 -9.66 -2.79
N CYS A 110 3.02 -10.48 -3.49
CA CYS A 110 3.40 -11.09 -4.76
C CYS A 110 3.21 -10.16 -5.95
N SER A 111 2.23 -9.25 -5.92
CA SER A 111 1.96 -8.35 -7.03
C SER A 111 2.81 -7.06 -6.97
N ASP A 112 3.18 -6.53 -8.15
CA ASP A 112 3.81 -5.21 -8.26
C ASP A 112 2.78 -4.10 -8.06
N LYS A 113 1.56 -4.32 -8.57
CA LYS A 113 0.37 -3.49 -8.41
C LYS A 113 -0.84 -4.39 -8.26
N VAL A 114 -1.88 -3.92 -7.57
CA VAL A 114 -3.16 -4.63 -7.52
C VAL A 114 -4.00 -4.22 -8.72
N THR A 115 -4.63 -5.20 -9.37
CA THR A 115 -5.56 -4.94 -10.47
C THR A 115 -6.97 -5.25 -10.00
N TYR A 116 -7.81 -4.22 -9.91
CA TYR A 116 -9.22 -4.39 -9.54
C TYR A 116 -10.09 -4.41 -10.79
N ARG A 117 -10.87 -5.46 -10.99
CA ARG A 117 -11.75 -5.63 -12.16
C ARG A 117 -13.13 -5.06 -11.85
N HIS A 118 -13.67 -4.25 -12.76
CA HIS A 118 -14.98 -3.62 -12.60
C HIS A 118 -15.69 -3.48 -13.96
N PRO A 119 -17.01 -3.27 -14.01
CA PRO A 119 -17.70 -2.96 -15.26
C PRO A 119 -17.31 -1.58 -15.77
N LEU A 120 -17.12 -1.45 -17.09
CA LEU A 120 -16.76 -0.21 -17.77
C LEU A 120 -17.78 0.90 -17.53
N GLY A 121 -19.06 0.52 -17.38
CA GLY A 121 -20.17 1.42 -17.12
C GLY A 121 -20.02 2.26 -15.85
N TRP A 122 -19.12 1.90 -14.93
CA TRP A 122 -18.77 2.76 -13.80
C TRP A 122 -18.11 4.08 -14.23
N ILE A 123 -17.24 4.01 -15.24
CA ILE A 123 -16.52 5.17 -15.81
C ILE A 123 -17.40 5.88 -16.85
N GLY A 124 -18.21 5.12 -17.58
CA GLY A 124 -19.13 5.62 -18.58
C GLY A 124 -19.38 4.59 -19.68
N SER A 125 -20.36 4.86 -20.54
CA SER A 125 -20.69 4.01 -21.70
C SER A 125 -20.38 4.70 -23.04
N THR A 126 -19.99 5.97 -22.99
CA THR A 126 -19.77 6.82 -24.17
C THR A 126 -18.40 7.45 -24.06
N PHE A 127 -17.52 7.15 -25.00
CA PHE A 127 -16.14 7.59 -25.01
C PHE A 127 -15.82 8.33 -26.31
N THR A 128 -14.88 9.27 -26.24
CA THR A 128 -14.31 9.90 -27.44
C THR A 128 -13.01 9.21 -27.79
N GLU A 129 -12.98 8.55 -28.93
CA GLU A 129 -11.78 7.94 -29.47
C GLU A 129 -11.11 8.89 -30.46
N PHE A 130 -9.80 9.07 -30.32
CA PHE A 130 -8.98 9.87 -31.23
C PHE A 130 -8.15 8.93 -32.10
N ASP A 131 -8.43 8.92 -33.41
CA ASP A 131 -7.55 8.25 -34.36
C ASP A 131 -6.27 9.08 -34.53
N LEU A 132 -5.16 8.58 -33.98
CA LEU A 132 -3.87 9.26 -34.02
C LEU A 132 -3.12 9.04 -35.36
N GLY A 133 -3.62 8.17 -36.24
CA GLY A 133 -2.95 7.82 -37.49
C GLY A 133 -1.51 7.31 -37.31
N PRO A 134 -0.79 6.99 -38.41
CA PRO A 134 0.62 6.63 -38.33
C PRO A 134 1.49 7.84 -37.91
N PRO A 135 2.63 7.62 -37.22
CA PRO A 135 3.54 8.69 -36.83
C PRO A 135 3.97 9.53 -38.05
N GLY A 136 3.83 10.86 -37.96
CA GLY A 136 4.18 11.79 -39.05
C GLY A 136 3.01 12.21 -39.96
N SER A 137 1.81 11.67 -39.73
CA SER A 137 0.57 12.17 -40.32
C SER A 137 0.35 13.66 -39.98
N ARG A 138 0.22 14.53 -41.00
CA ARG A 138 -0.20 15.94 -40.83
C ARG A 138 -1.72 16.10 -40.63
N ARG A 139 -2.47 15.00 -40.64
CA ARG A 139 -3.93 15.04 -40.47
C ARG A 139 -4.24 15.23 -38.99
N ALA A 140 -5.00 16.27 -38.67
CA ALA A 140 -5.48 16.48 -37.30
C ALA A 140 -6.28 15.25 -36.82
N PRO A 141 -6.09 14.82 -35.56
CA PRO A 141 -6.87 13.73 -34.97
C PRO A 141 -8.36 14.03 -35.12
N ARG A 142 -9.14 13.05 -35.63
CA ARG A 142 -10.59 13.18 -35.72
C ARG A 142 -11.22 12.47 -34.53
N PRO A 143 -11.90 13.20 -33.62
CA PRO A 143 -12.64 12.56 -32.55
C PRO A 143 -13.84 11.81 -33.13
N ARG A 144 -14.03 10.55 -32.69
CA ARG A 144 -15.27 9.82 -32.92
C ARG A 144 -15.88 9.41 -31.58
N THR A 145 -17.19 9.55 -31.45
CA THR A 145 -17.92 9.04 -30.30
C THR A 145 -18.15 7.55 -30.48
N VAL A 146 -17.74 6.76 -29.49
CA VAL A 146 -17.93 5.30 -29.46
C VAL A 146 -18.78 4.97 -28.25
N HIS A 147 -19.77 4.11 -28.47
CA HIS A 147 -20.55 3.51 -27.40
C HIS A 147 -20.01 2.11 -27.14
N LEU A 148 -19.64 1.84 -25.89
CA LEU A 148 -19.13 0.55 -25.45
C LEU A 148 -20.16 -0.10 -24.51
N ASP A 149 -20.23 -1.43 -24.53
CA ASP A 149 -21.11 -2.16 -23.61
C ASP A 149 -20.69 -1.85 -22.15
N PRO A 150 -21.59 -1.29 -21.31
CA PRO A 150 -21.26 -0.95 -19.92
C PRO A 150 -20.84 -2.16 -19.08
N ASN A 151 -21.18 -3.38 -19.48
CA ASN A 151 -20.76 -4.61 -18.81
C ASN A 151 -19.37 -5.11 -19.26
N THR A 152 -18.74 -4.44 -20.23
CA THR A 152 -17.37 -4.75 -20.64
C THR A 152 -16.45 -4.67 -19.41
N PRO A 153 -15.65 -5.70 -19.11
CA PRO A 153 -14.75 -5.64 -17.97
C PRO A 153 -13.62 -4.64 -18.23
N ALA A 154 -13.43 -3.74 -17.28
CA ALA A 154 -12.32 -2.80 -17.20
C ALA A 154 -11.49 -3.10 -15.95
N THR A 155 -10.28 -2.54 -15.89
CA THR A 155 -9.37 -2.72 -14.75
C THR A 155 -8.88 -1.38 -14.23
N ALA A 156 -8.87 -1.25 -12.91
CA ALA A 156 -8.25 -0.15 -12.19
C ALA A 156 -6.96 -0.65 -11.53
N GLU A 157 -5.83 -0.03 -11.86
CA GLU A 157 -4.55 -0.31 -11.20
C GLU A 157 -4.48 0.43 -9.86
N ARG A 158 -4.05 -0.28 -8.82
CA ARG A 158 -3.83 0.26 -7.48
C ARG A 158 -2.41 0.04 -7.04
N HIS A 159 -1.85 1.06 -6.40
CA HIS A 159 -0.52 0.98 -5.82
C HIS A 159 -0.58 0.29 -4.46
N ILE A 160 0.39 -0.60 -4.20
CA ILE A 160 0.51 -1.29 -2.91
C ILE A 160 1.49 -0.49 -2.06
N TRP A 161 0.97 0.20 -1.05
CA TRP A 161 1.79 1.05 -0.20
C TRP A 161 2.78 0.22 0.65
N PRO A 162 3.98 0.75 0.94
CA PRO A 162 4.99 0.06 1.75
C PRO A 162 4.47 -0.52 3.09
N PRO A 163 3.61 0.19 3.86
CA PRO A 163 3.08 -0.37 5.10
C PRO A 163 2.23 -1.64 4.91
N LEU A 164 1.52 -1.76 3.78
CA LEU A 164 0.78 -2.98 3.42
C LEU A 164 1.74 -4.13 3.10
N ARG A 165 2.81 -3.86 2.34
CA ARG A 165 3.84 -4.87 2.03
C ARG A 165 4.55 -5.37 3.29
N LYS A 166 4.82 -4.46 4.23
CA LYS A 166 5.38 -4.81 5.55
C LYS A 166 4.45 -5.77 6.29
N TRP A 167 3.15 -5.44 6.39
CA TRP A 167 2.18 -6.30 7.04
C TRP A 167 2.05 -7.66 6.33
N ALA A 168 1.95 -7.66 5.00
CA ALA A 168 1.80 -8.87 4.20
C ALA A 168 2.97 -9.85 4.40
N ALA A 169 4.21 -9.34 4.40
CA ALA A 169 5.39 -10.14 4.65
C ALA A 169 5.39 -10.77 6.06
N GLN A 170 5.02 -9.98 7.08
CA GLN A 170 4.89 -10.47 8.44
C GLN A 170 3.81 -11.54 8.54
N HIS A 171 2.62 -11.27 7.99
CA HIS A 171 1.46 -12.16 8.01
C HIS A 171 1.78 -13.52 7.36
N LEU A 172 2.33 -13.52 6.14
CA LEU A 172 2.62 -14.79 5.44
C LEU A 172 3.67 -15.64 6.15
N LEU A 173 4.68 -15.02 6.76
CA LEU A 173 5.69 -15.74 7.54
C LEU A 173 5.12 -16.33 8.83
N THR A 174 4.39 -15.53 9.61
CA THR A 174 3.76 -15.99 10.86
C THR A 174 2.73 -17.10 10.62
N ARG A 175 2.09 -17.10 9.45
CA ARG A 175 1.13 -18.13 9.02
C ARG A 175 1.78 -19.33 8.33
N ASN A 176 3.11 -19.37 8.20
CA ASN A 176 3.85 -20.41 7.46
C ASN A 176 3.36 -20.60 6.00
N ARG A 177 2.89 -19.52 5.37
CA ARG A 177 2.42 -19.50 3.98
C ARG A 177 3.53 -19.15 2.98
N ALA A 178 4.64 -18.62 3.46
CA ALA A 178 5.84 -18.36 2.68
C ALA A 178 7.08 -18.69 3.51
N THR A 179 8.18 -19.04 2.86
CA THR A 179 9.46 -19.19 3.55
C THR A 179 10.19 -17.84 3.63
N PRO A 180 11.14 -17.66 4.57
CA PRO A 180 12.02 -16.50 4.56
C PRO A 180 12.73 -16.29 3.23
N ALA A 181 13.10 -17.37 2.53
CA ALA A 181 13.77 -17.29 1.24
C ALA A 181 12.85 -16.66 0.17
N ASP A 182 11.58 -17.06 0.13
CA ASP A 182 10.58 -16.50 -0.80
C ASP A 182 10.38 -15.00 -0.55
N VAL A 183 10.18 -14.62 0.72
CA VAL A 183 9.96 -13.22 1.12
C VAL A 183 11.17 -12.35 0.81
N LEU A 184 12.38 -12.82 1.14
CA LEU A 184 13.62 -12.09 0.84
C LEU A 184 13.91 -12.04 -0.66
N GLY A 185 13.59 -13.11 -1.40
CA GLY A 185 13.64 -13.14 -2.86
C GLY A 185 12.74 -12.07 -3.46
N ARG A 186 11.49 -11.99 -3.00
CA ARG A 186 10.54 -10.96 -3.43
C ARG A 186 10.99 -9.55 -3.06
N ALA A 187 11.51 -9.34 -1.85
CA ALA A 187 12.01 -8.05 -1.41
C ALA A 187 13.12 -7.49 -2.32
N ARG A 188 13.99 -8.36 -2.86
CA ARG A 188 15.07 -7.95 -3.78
C ARG A 188 14.58 -7.56 -5.17
N ALA A 189 13.42 -8.10 -5.60
CA ALA A 189 12.81 -7.79 -6.89
C ALA A 189 12.02 -6.47 -6.88
N LEU A 190 11.70 -5.95 -5.69
CA LEU A 190 10.91 -4.73 -5.52
C LEU A 190 11.79 -3.46 -5.54
N PRO A 191 11.19 -2.28 -5.82
CA PRO A 191 11.84 -1.01 -5.60
C PRO A 191 12.38 -0.89 -4.16
N ALA A 192 13.49 -0.17 -3.98
CA ALA A 192 14.24 -0.17 -2.72
C ALA A 192 13.40 0.12 -1.46
N HIS A 193 12.45 1.04 -1.54
CA HIS A 193 11.57 1.40 -0.42
C HIS A 193 10.57 0.27 -0.08
N ASP A 194 10.00 -0.37 -1.09
CA ASP A 194 9.07 -1.49 -0.93
C ASP A 194 9.80 -2.74 -0.43
N GLY A 195 10.96 -3.05 -1.00
CA GLY A 195 11.82 -4.13 -0.53
C GLY A 195 12.22 -3.94 0.92
N ALA A 196 12.61 -2.71 1.33
CA ALA A 196 12.89 -2.41 2.72
C ALA A 196 11.67 -2.62 3.65
N ALA A 197 10.46 -2.30 3.19
CA ALA A 197 9.25 -2.54 3.98
C ALA A 197 8.98 -4.04 4.16
N VAL A 198 9.13 -4.84 3.09
CA VAL A 198 9.00 -6.31 3.14
C VAL A 198 10.00 -6.92 4.13
N VAL A 199 11.28 -6.57 4.05
CA VAL A 199 12.30 -7.11 4.99
C VAL A 199 12.02 -6.68 6.44
N THR A 200 11.55 -5.44 6.64
CA THR A 200 11.14 -4.99 7.98
C THR A 200 9.98 -5.84 8.52
N GLY A 201 9.01 -6.20 7.67
CA GLY A 201 7.91 -7.10 8.02
C GLY A 201 8.41 -8.50 8.37
N ALA A 202 9.39 -9.01 7.63
CA ALA A 202 10.00 -10.29 7.93
C ALA A 202 10.67 -10.30 9.31
N VAL A 203 11.41 -9.25 9.68
CA VAL A 203 12.01 -9.13 11.01
C VAL A 203 10.95 -9.15 12.11
N HIS A 204 9.81 -8.48 11.90
CA HIS A 204 8.71 -8.48 12.86
C HIS A 204 8.07 -9.86 13.05
N ALA A 205 8.24 -10.79 12.11
CA ALA A 205 7.80 -12.18 12.24
C ALA A 205 8.83 -13.08 12.95
N ALA A 206 10.05 -12.62 13.17
CA ALA A 206 11.18 -13.48 13.55
C ALA A 206 10.96 -14.28 14.84
N ASP A 207 10.26 -13.73 15.85
CA ASP A 207 9.97 -14.44 17.10
C ASP A 207 9.02 -15.63 16.94
N GLN A 208 8.32 -15.71 15.81
CA GLN A 208 7.38 -16.79 15.50
C GLN A 208 7.97 -17.83 14.52
N LEU A 209 9.21 -17.60 14.06
CA LEU A 209 9.90 -18.49 13.13
C LEU A 209 10.77 -19.51 13.86
N HIS A 210 11.14 -20.58 13.16
CA HIS A 210 12.20 -21.47 13.62
C HIS A 210 13.52 -20.69 13.83
N PRO A 211 14.35 -20.98 14.86
CA PRO A 211 15.55 -20.19 15.15
C PRO A 211 16.50 -19.97 13.96
N GLU A 212 16.66 -20.97 13.10
CA GLU A 212 17.49 -20.86 11.89
C GLU A 212 16.91 -19.88 10.85
N GLN A 213 15.58 -19.88 10.71
CA GLN A 213 14.84 -18.97 9.83
C GLN A 213 14.87 -17.54 10.37
N ALA A 214 14.64 -17.37 11.68
CA ALA A 214 14.74 -16.10 12.37
C ALA A 214 16.13 -15.47 12.18
N ARG A 215 17.20 -16.28 12.38
CA ARG A 215 18.57 -15.84 12.14
C ARG A 215 18.81 -15.42 10.70
N THR A 216 18.33 -16.20 9.73
CA THR A 216 18.44 -15.86 8.30
C THR A 216 17.79 -14.51 7.99
N VAL A 217 16.61 -14.24 8.53
CA VAL A 217 15.90 -12.96 8.35
C VAL A 217 16.66 -11.80 9.00
N VAL A 218 17.11 -11.96 10.24
CA VAL A 218 17.82 -10.92 10.99
C VAL A 218 19.16 -10.57 10.32
N ASP A 219 19.95 -11.57 9.93
CA ASP A 219 21.23 -11.36 9.25
C ASP A 219 21.03 -10.70 7.87
N ALA A 220 20.00 -11.11 7.12
CA ALA A 220 19.62 -10.46 5.86
C ALA A 220 19.18 -8.99 6.07
N ALA A 221 18.43 -8.70 7.14
CA ALA A 221 17.99 -7.36 7.47
C ALA A 221 19.15 -6.45 7.89
N LEU A 222 20.12 -6.94 8.68
CA LEU A 222 21.31 -6.21 9.10
C LEU A 222 22.24 -5.84 7.92
N SER A 223 22.26 -6.66 6.88
CA SER A 223 23.03 -6.40 5.65
C SER A 223 22.27 -5.56 4.61
N TRP A 224 21.00 -5.23 4.86
CA TRP A 224 20.19 -4.50 3.89
C TRP A 224 20.65 -3.06 3.72
N GLY A 225 20.70 -2.56 2.49
CA GLY A 225 21.20 -1.21 2.20
C GLY A 225 20.35 -0.08 2.82
N HIS A 226 19.07 -0.32 3.05
CA HIS A 226 18.15 0.65 3.66
C HIS A 226 18.17 0.58 5.20
N LYS A 227 18.06 1.72 5.88
CA LYS A 227 18.14 1.81 7.34
C LYS A 227 17.01 1.13 8.11
N ALA A 228 15.80 1.08 7.54
CA ALA A 228 14.62 0.60 8.27
C ALA A 228 14.71 -0.90 8.67
N PRO A 229 15.06 -1.83 7.75
CA PRO A 229 15.34 -3.23 8.13
C PRO A 229 16.45 -3.38 9.16
N ARG A 230 17.57 -2.67 8.99
CA ARG A 230 18.70 -2.73 9.93
C ARG A 230 18.28 -2.30 11.33
N LYS A 231 17.56 -1.19 11.44
CA LYS A 231 17.04 -0.71 12.71
C LYS A 231 16.08 -1.73 13.35
N ALA A 232 15.13 -2.28 12.60
CA ALA A 232 14.21 -3.29 13.13
C ALA A 232 14.94 -4.55 13.60
N ALA A 233 15.99 -4.98 12.89
CA ALA A 233 16.81 -6.12 13.29
C ALA A 233 17.58 -5.85 14.59
N LEU A 234 18.13 -4.64 14.77
CA LEU A 234 18.79 -4.23 16.00
C LEU A 234 17.81 -4.13 17.18
N GLU A 235 16.59 -3.63 16.95
CA GLU A 235 15.52 -3.61 17.96
C GLU A 235 15.13 -5.04 18.38
N HIS A 236 15.01 -5.97 17.43
CA HIS A 236 14.76 -7.38 17.71
C HIS A 236 15.89 -8.02 18.53
N LEU A 237 17.16 -7.80 18.17
CA LEU A 237 18.30 -8.30 18.94
C LEU A 237 18.35 -7.71 20.36
N THR A 238 17.99 -6.43 20.51
CA THR A 238 17.90 -5.76 21.82
C THR A 238 16.86 -6.45 22.69
N ALA A 239 15.67 -6.73 22.14
CA ALA A 239 14.60 -7.42 22.86
C ALA A 239 14.99 -8.85 23.31
N ARG A 240 15.96 -9.48 22.64
CA ARG A 240 16.52 -10.79 23.03
C ARG A 240 17.67 -10.70 24.03
N GLY A 241 18.02 -9.50 24.49
CA GLY A 241 19.09 -9.30 25.46
C GLY A 241 20.50 -9.22 24.85
N GLU A 242 20.65 -9.20 23.52
CA GLU A 242 21.95 -9.17 22.83
C GLU A 242 22.56 -7.75 22.79
N HIS A 243 22.56 -7.04 23.93
CA HIS A 243 22.92 -5.63 24.04
C HIS A 243 24.32 -5.31 23.51
N ASP A 244 25.34 -6.07 23.92
CA ASP A 244 26.73 -5.83 23.49
C ASP A 244 26.90 -5.98 21.98
N ARG A 245 26.26 -6.99 21.40
CA ARG A 245 26.26 -7.23 19.95
C ARG A 245 25.57 -6.09 19.21
N VAL A 246 24.42 -5.64 19.71
CA VAL A 246 23.68 -4.49 19.15
C VAL A 246 24.54 -3.23 19.16
N LEU A 247 25.21 -2.91 20.27
CA LEU A 247 26.06 -1.74 20.38
C LEU A 247 27.26 -1.81 19.43
N ALA A 248 27.90 -2.99 19.32
CA ALA A 248 29.01 -3.20 18.40
C ALA A 248 28.59 -3.03 16.93
N ILE A 249 27.43 -3.56 16.53
CA ILE A 249 26.91 -3.38 15.17
C ILE A 249 26.53 -1.92 14.93
N ALA A 250 25.76 -1.32 15.85
CA ALA A 250 25.27 0.04 15.69
C ALA A 250 26.41 1.06 15.63
N ALA A 251 27.52 0.87 16.36
CA ALA A 251 28.68 1.76 16.31
C ALA A 251 29.36 1.78 14.93
N ASN A 252 29.32 0.66 14.21
CA ASN A 252 29.95 0.47 12.91
C ASN A 252 28.98 0.61 11.72
N ASP A 253 27.69 0.93 11.96
CA ASP A 253 26.71 1.10 10.88
C ASP A 253 27.09 2.32 10.00
N SER A 254 26.89 2.19 8.69
CA SER A 254 27.16 3.26 7.74
C SER A 254 26.24 4.47 7.92
N ASP A 255 25.03 4.27 8.46
CA ASP A 255 24.03 5.31 8.69
C ASP A 255 24.22 6.00 10.05
N ALA A 256 24.40 7.33 10.01
CA ALA A 256 24.63 8.14 11.21
C ALA A 256 23.46 8.10 12.21
N SER A 257 22.23 7.90 11.75
CA SER A 257 21.05 7.79 12.61
C SER A 257 21.02 6.49 13.39
N ILE A 258 21.50 5.37 12.80
CA ILE A 258 21.65 4.09 13.51
C ILE A 258 22.77 4.21 14.56
N ARG A 259 23.91 4.84 14.21
CA ARG A 259 24.97 5.12 15.18
C ARG A 259 24.49 5.97 16.36
N ALA A 260 23.67 6.99 16.08
CA ALA A 260 23.09 7.85 17.12
C ALA A 260 22.09 7.09 17.99
N TRP A 261 21.24 6.25 17.39
CA TRP A 261 20.33 5.37 18.11
C TRP A 261 21.09 4.42 19.05
N GLY A 262 22.16 3.78 18.59
CA GLY A 262 22.98 2.89 19.43
C GLY A 262 23.59 3.58 20.66
N ARG A 263 24.07 4.81 20.51
CA ARG A 263 24.58 5.61 21.65
C ARG A 263 23.51 5.90 22.70
N LYS A 264 22.27 6.15 22.25
CA LYS A 264 21.14 6.34 23.17
C LYS A 264 20.85 5.08 23.97
N GLN A 265 20.79 3.92 23.30
CA GLN A 265 20.56 2.63 23.98
C GLN A 265 21.63 2.31 25.03
N SER A 266 22.90 2.64 24.77
CA SER A 266 23.97 2.48 25.76
C SER A 266 23.78 3.36 26.99
N THR A 267 23.31 4.60 26.80
CA THR A 267 23.07 5.53 27.92
C THR A 267 21.90 5.06 28.78
N ASP A 268 20.82 4.60 28.13
CA ASP A 268 19.63 4.09 28.82
C ASP A 268 19.94 2.79 29.60
N ALA A 269 20.79 1.91 29.04
CA ALA A 269 21.25 0.69 29.74
C ALA A 269 22.09 1.01 30.99
N ILE A 270 23.01 1.98 30.91
CA ILE A 270 23.84 2.42 32.05
C ILE A 270 22.97 3.05 33.15
N GLN A 271 21.94 3.81 32.76
CA GLN A 271 20.99 4.36 33.72
C GLN A 271 20.16 3.27 34.39
N SER A 272 19.66 2.27 33.65
CA SER A 272 18.91 1.16 34.24
C SER A 272 19.74 0.35 35.23
N SER A 273 21.01 0.06 34.91
CA SER A 273 21.89 -0.72 35.81
C SER A 273 22.34 0.03 37.07
N LEU A 274 22.09 1.34 37.15
CA LEU A 274 22.40 2.16 38.33
C LEU A 274 21.27 2.13 39.39
N PHE A 275 20.09 1.62 39.02
CA PHE A 275 18.90 1.58 39.89
C PHE A 275 18.45 0.16 40.25
N ASP A 276 19.14 -0.86 39.75
CA ASP A 276 19.01 -2.28 40.16
C ASP A 276 20.07 -2.64 41.20
#